data_AF-A0A699XRP2-F1
#
_entry.id   AF-A0A699XRP2-F1
#
_cell.length_a   1.000
_cell.length_b   1.000
_cell.length_c   1.000
_cell.angle_alpha   90.00
_cell.angle_beta   90.00
_cell.angle_gamma   90.00
#
_symmetry.space_group_name_H-M   'P 1'
#
loop_
_entity.id
_entity.type
_entity.pdbx_description
1 polymer ?
#
loop_
_entity_poly.entity_id
_entity_poly.type
_entity_poly.pdbx_seq_one_letter_code
_entity_poly.pdbx_strand_id
1 'polypeptide(L)' 'MTLELADRSITSSVGIAEDVYVKVGSFHIPADFVVVDFDADPRVPLILGRSFLKTG' A
#
# COMPACT_ATOMS: atom_id res chain seq x y z
N MET A 1 11.00 -8.47 -3.86
CA MET A 1 10.24 -9.24 -2.84
C MET A 1 8.93 -9.71 -3.46
N THR A 2 8.40 -10.85 -3.04
CA THR A 2 7.16 -11.41 -3.59
C THR A 2 6.03 -11.24 -2.58
N LEU A 3 4.85 -10.84 -3.05
CA LEU A 3 3.67 -10.56 -2.23
C LEU A 3 2.51 -11.42 -2.69
N GLU A 4 1.71 -11.89 -1.73
CA GLU A 4 0.39 -12.49 -1.98
C GLU A 4 -0.68 -11.45 -1.67
N LEU A 5 -1.49 -11.10 -2.67
CA LEU A 5 -2.58 -10.14 -2.55
C LEU A 5 -3.83 -10.80 -1.95
N ALA A 6 -4.84 -9.99 -1.60
CA ALA A 6 -6.07 -10.48 -0.98
C ALA A 6 -6.89 -11.44 -1.88
N ASP A 7 -6.71 -11.33 -3.20
CA ASP A 7 -7.29 -12.23 -4.20
C ASP A 7 -6.45 -13.49 -4.45
N ARG A 8 -5.39 -13.71 -3.65
CA ARG A 8 -4.40 -14.80 -3.75
C ARG A 8 -3.52 -14.74 -5.00
N SER A 9 -3.55 -13.64 -5.75
CA SER A 9 -2.57 -13.43 -6.82
C SER A 9 -1.20 -13.16 -6.21
N ILE A 10 -0.16 -13.62 -6.90
CA ILE A 10 1.23 -13.45 -6.49
C ILE A 10 1.87 -12.40 -7.40
N THR A 11 2.42 -11.34 -6.82
CA THR A 11 3.11 -10.27 -7.56
C THR A 11 4.49 -9.98 -6.99
N SER A 12 5.35 -9.42 -7.84
CA SER A 12 6.67 -8.95 -7.43
C SER A 12 6.63 -7.45 -7.19
N SER A 13 7.23 -7.00 -6.09
CA SER A 13 7.43 -5.57 -5.83
C SER A 13 8.32 -4.95 -6.91
N VAL A 14 7.99 -3.74 -7.33
CA VAL A 14 8.86 -2.87 -8.14
C VAL A 14 9.83 -2.10 -7.26
N GLY A 15 9.39 -1.71 -6.07
CA GLY A 15 10.21 -0.95 -5.12
C GLY A 15 9.50 -0.67 -3.81
N ILE A 16 10.17 0.13 -2.97
CA ILE A 16 9.65 0.63 -1.71
C ILE A 16 9.62 2.16 -1.84
N ALA A 17 8.50 2.77 -1.50
CA ALA A 17 8.38 4.21 -1.33
C ALA A 17 8.46 4.50 0.16
N GLU A 18 9.60 5.04 0.59
CA GLU A 18 9.90 5.36 1.99
C GLU A 18 9.43 6.78 2.34
N ASP A 19 9.10 7.00 3.62
CA ASP A 19 8.75 8.32 4.18
C ASP A 19 7.58 9.03 3.47
N VAL A 20 6.60 8.27 2.98
CA VAL A 20 5.42 8.83 2.33
C VAL A 20 4.42 9.31 3.37
N TYR A 21 4.06 10.60 3.30
CA TYR A 21 3.04 11.17 4.16
C TYR A 21 1.64 10.90 3.60
N VAL A 22 0.86 10.07 4.30
CA VAL A 22 -0.55 9.85 3.98
C VAL A 22 -1.42 10.76 4.80
N LYS A 23 -2.27 11.53 4.12
CA LYS A 23 -3.26 12.38 4.77
C LYS A 23 -4.51 11.57 5.13
N VAL A 24 -4.83 11.48 6.42
CA VAL A 24 -6.05 10.87 6.94
C VAL A 24 -6.83 11.93 7.72
N GLY A 25 -7.89 12.46 7.11
CA GLY A 25 -8.61 13.62 7.65
C GLY A 25 -7.68 14.84 7.77
N SER A 26 -7.41 15.27 9.00
CA SER A 26 -6.49 16.39 9.30
C SER A 26 -5.05 15.94 9.60
N PHE A 27 -4.81 14.64 9.76
CA PHE A 27 -3.50 14.10 10.14
C PHE A 27 -2.66 13.75 8.92
N HIS A 28 -1.35 13.83 9.07
CA HIS A 28 -0.37 13.31 8.12
C HIS A 28 0.45 12.25 8.83
N ILE A 29 0.37 11.01 8.36
CA ILE A 29 1.06 9.86 8.95
C ILE A 29 2.16 9.45 7.99
N PRO A 30 3.45 9.49 8.40
CA PRO A 30 4.52 8.91 7.60
C PRO A 30 4.38 7.39 7.61
N ALA A 31 4.48 6.78 6.43
CA ALA A 31 4.50 5.34 6.27
C ALA A 31 5.27 4.94 5.00
N ASP A 32 5.84 3.74 5.05
CA ASP A 32 6.49 3.15 3.89
C ASP A 32 5.48 2.28 3.12
N PHE A 33 5.59 2.28 1.79
CA PHE A 33 4.72 1.51 0.90
C PHE A 33 5.52 0.60 0.00
N VAL A 34 5.02 -0.62 -0.20
CA VAL A 34 5.53 -1.48 -1.27
C VAL A 34 4.80 -1.14 -2.56
N VAL A 35 5.56 -0.78 -3.59
CA VAL A 35 5.02 -0.49 -4.92
C VAL A 35 5.05 -1.77 -5.75
N VAL A 36 3.92 -2.08 -6.39
CA VAL A 36 3.76 -3.22 -7.30
C VAL A 36 3.27 -2.70 -8.66
N ASP A 37 3.76 -3.31 -9.74
CA ASP A 37 3.21 -3.08 -11.08
C ASP A 37 2.07 -4.08 -11.27
N PHE A 38 0.85 -3.58 -11.41
CA PHE A 38 -0.35 -4.40 -11.50
C PHE A 38 -1.40 -3.66 -12.35
N ASP A 39 -2.21 -4.42 -13.09
CA ASP A 39 -3.35 -3.89 -13.83
C ASP A 39 -4.50 -3.59 -12.85
N ALA A 40 -4.34 -2.52 -12.08
CA ALA A 40 -5.29 -2.09 -11.07
C ALA A 40 -6.40 -1.23 -11.70
N ASP A 41 -7.64 -1.39 -11.20
CA ASP A 41 -8.68 -0.42 -11.51
C ASP A 41 -8.24 0.95 -10.98
N PRO A 42 -8.13 1.99 -11.81
CA PRO A 42 -7.74 3.33 -11.37
C PRO A 42 -8.71 3.93 -10.34
N ARG A 43 -9.90 3.33 -10.16
CA ARG A 43 -10.85 3.70 -9.11
C ARG A 43 -10.45 3.21 -7.72
N VAL A 44 -9.57 2.21 -7.61
CA VAL A 44 -9.07 1.67 -6.33
C VAL A 44 -7.55 1.48 -6.37
N PRO A 45 -6.77 2.58 -6.48
CA PRO A 45 -5.33 2.49 -6.70
C PRO A 45 -4.53 2.16 -5.41
N LEU A 46 -5.18 2.08 -4.24
CA LEU A 46 -4.48 1.95 -2.95
C LEU A 46 -5.15 0.91 -2.05
N ILE A 47 -4.37 -0.09 -1.65
CA ILE A 47 -4.78 -1.13 -0.69
C ILE A 47 -3.98 -0.91 0.61
N LEU A 48 -4.67 -0.52 1.68
CA LEU A 48 -4.05 -0.37 3.00
C LEU A 48 -4.10 -1.69 3.75
N GLY A 49 -2.93 -2.17 4.19
CA GLY A 49 -2.84 -3.36 5.02
C GLY A 49 -3.46 -3.17 6.40
N ARG A 50 -3.91 -4.26 7.04
CA ARG A 50 -4.49 -4.21 8.40
C ARG A 50 -3.57 -3.57 9.44
N SER A 51 -2.25 -3.71 9.29
CA SER A 51 -1.26 -3.10 10.19
C SER A 51 -1.34 -1.58 10.16
N PHE A 52 -1.56 -0.97 8.98
CA PHE A 52 -1.75 0.47 8.84
C PHE A 52 -3.05 0.96 9.50
N LEU A 53 -4.09 0.11 9.52
CA LEU A 53 -5.36 0.45 10.16
C LEU A 53 -5.36 0.24 11.69
N LYS A 54 -4.31 -0.37 12.24
CA LYS A 54 -4.19 -0.63 13.69
C LYS A 54 -3.51 0.48 14.48
N THR A 55 -2.96 1.51 13.82
CA THR A 55 -2.48 2.71 14.52
C THR A 55 -3.68 3.48 15.08
N GLY A 56 -3.83 3.41 16.40
CA GLY A 56 -4.82 4.16 17.20
C GLY A 56 -4.20 5.37 17.88
#